data_AF-A0A842UXW4-F1
#
_entry.id   AF-A0A842UXW4-F1
#
_cell.length_a   1.000
_cell.length_b   1.000
_cell.length_c   1.000
_cell.angle_alpha   90.00
_cell.angle_beta   90.00
_cell.angle_gamma   90.00
#
_symmetry.space_group_name_H-M   'P 1'
#
loop_
_entity.id
_entity.type
_entity.pdbx_description
1 polymer ?
#
loop_
_entity_poly.entity_id
_entity_poly.type
_entity_poly.pdbx_seq_one_letter_code
_entity_poly.pdbx_strand_id
1 'polypeptide(L)'
;MPRPISMRRVRFEPGVTYFKPAGVRLSTIGETVLAVDEFEAIRLNDLEDMEQGKAAKKMSISQPTFNRLIKVARKKVAEALVNGKAIRIQGGNYKMAQPRRGRGMGRGRGFRGPAASCVCTSCSYQAAKKPGVPCSTLACPKCKSPMIRGQ
;
A
#
# COMPACT_ATOMS: atom_id res chain seq x y z
N MET A 1 -15.65 14.14 -27.82
CA MET A 1 -14.37 13.74 -27.18
C MET A 1 -14.61 12.53 -26.28
N PRO A 2 -13.76 11.48 -26.29
CA PRO A 2 -13.89 10.34 -25.38
C PRO A 2 -13.67 10.80 -23.94
N ARG A 3 -14.59 10.48 -23.03
CA ARG A 3 -14.45 10.82 -21.61
C ARG A 3 -13.28 10.02 -21.02
N PRO A 4 -12.30 10.67 -20.35
CA PRO A 4 -11.18 9.97 -19.72
C PRO A 4 -11.68 8.88 -18.76
N ILE A 5 -11.14 7.66 -18.91
CA ILE A 5 -11.50 6.54 -18.05
C ILE A 5 -10.80 6.75 -16.71
N SER A 6 -11.56 7.11 -15.69
CA SER A 6 -11.04 7.21 -14.31
C SER A 6 -10.57 5.83 -13.83
N MET A 7 -9.30 5.74 -13.43
CA MET A 7 -8.76 4.52 -12.83
C MET A 7 -9.35 4.32 -11.43
N ARG A 8 -9.90 3.13 -11.17
CA ARG A 8 -10.62 2.83 -9.94
C ARG A 8 -9.63 2.48 -8.82
N ARG A 9 -9.92 2.86 -7.58
CA ARG A 9 -9.06 2.47 -6.45
C ARG A 9 -9.47 1.12 -5.88
N VAL A 10 -8.51 0.22 -5.76
CA VAL A 10 -8.67 -1.08 -5.09
C VAL A 10 -7.75 -1.12 -3.88
N ARG A 11 -8.26 -1.58 -2.73
CA ARG A 11 -7.49 -1.64 -1.47
C ARG A 11 -7.03 -3.04 -1.13
N PHE A 12 -7.63 -4.06 -1.73
CA PHE A 12 -7.37 -5.45 -1.41
C PHE A 12 -6.91 -6.19 -2.66
N GLU A 13 -5.72 -6.77 -2.59
CA GLU A 13 -5.20 -7.64 -3.64
C GLU A 13 -5.65 -9.08 -3.39
N PRO A 14 -6.32 -9.74 -4.35
CA PRO A 14 -6.77 -11.11 -4.16
C PRO A 14 -5.56 -12.06 -4.10
N GLY A 15 -5.35 -12.71 -2.95
CA GLY A 15 -4.31 -13.75 -2.80
C GLY A 15 -4.61 -15.03 -3.58
N VAL A 16 -5.89 -15.29 -3.87
CA VAL A 16 -6.36 -16.38 -4.72
C VAL A 16 -7.04 -15.78 -5.95
N THR A 17 -6.50 -16.08 -7.12
CA THR A 17 -6.96 -15.50 -8.41
C THR A 17 -7.76 -16.49 -9.26
N TYR A 18 -7.91 -17.74 -8.82
CA TYR A 18 -8.60 -18.77 -9.59
C TYR A 18 -9.47 -19.65 -8.70
N PHE A 19 -10.76 -19.74 -9.03
CA PHE A 19 -11.74 -20.59 -8.36
C PHE A 19 -12.32 -21.56 -9.38
N LYS A 20 -12.43 -22.85 -9.02
CA LYS A 20 -13.01 -23.87 -9.88
C LYS A 20 -13.92 -24.81 -9.09
N PRO A 21 -15.02 -25.29 -9.68
CA PRO A 21 -15.82 -26.38 -9.10
C PRO A 21 -14.97 -27.65 -8.94
N ALA A 22 -15.27 -28.37 -7.87
CA ALA A 22 -14.64 -29.65 -7.58
C ALA A 22 -15.05 -30.71 -8.62
N GLY A 23 -14.16 -31.66 -8.92
CA GLY A 23 -14.46 -32.79 -9.82
C GLY A 23 -14.41 -32.48 -11.33
N VAL A 24 -14.30 -31.21 -11.74
CA VAL A 24 -14.22 -30.83 -13.17
C VAL A 24 -12.75 -30.59 -13.59
N ARG A 25 -12.38 -31.14 -14.75
CA ARG A 25 -11.05 -30.96 -15.37
C ARG A 25 -10.92 -29.56 -15.96
N LEU A 26 -9.72 -28.96 -15.83
CA LEU A 26 -9.44 -27.62 -16.34
C LEU A 26 -9.57 -27.49 -17.87
N SER A 27 -9.36 -28.57 -18.62
CA SER A 27 -9.45 -28.55 -20.08
C SER A 27 -10.87 -28.42 -20.62
N THR A 28 -11.87 -28.76 -19.83
CA THR A 28 -13.29 -28.85 -20.25
C THR A 28 -14.16 -27.78 -19.61
N ILE A 29 -13.61 -27.05 -18.64
CA ILE A 29 -14.38 -26.07 -17.89
C ILE A 29 -14.42 -24.73 -18.61
N GLY A 30 -15.60 -24.14 -18.72
CA GLY A 30 -15.72 -22.75 -19.17
C GLY A 30 -15.14 -21.81 -18.11
N GLU A 31 -14.53 -20.70 -18.52
CA GLU A 31 -14.02 -19.68 -17.60
C GLU A 31 -14.80 -18.38 -17.70
N THR A 32 -15.03 -17.74 -16.55
CA THR A 32 -15.59 -16.40 -16.45
C THR A 32 -14.55 -15.48 -15.80
N VAL A 33 -14.20 -14.40 -16.50
CA VAL A 33 -13.21 -13.43 -16.01
C VAL A 33 -13.90 -12.35 -15.17
N LEU A 34 -13.57 -12.33 -13.88
CA LEU A 34 -13.94 -11.28 -12.94
C LEU A 34 -12.79 -10.27 -12.85
N ALA A 35 -13.08 -9.01 -13.10
CA ALA A 35 -12.07 -7.96 -13.00
C ALA A 35 -11.74 -7.65 -11.52
N VAL A 36 -10.55 -7.14 -11.24
CA VAL A 36 -10.13 -6.87 -9.85
C VAL A 36 -10.98 -5.77 -9.19
N ASP A 37 -11.44 -4.80 -9.98
CA ASP A 37 -12.37 -3.77 -9.52
C ASP A 37 -13.78 -4.31 -9.27
N GLU A 38 -14.24 -5.28 -10.06
CA GLU A 38 -15.49 -6.01 -9.82
C GLU A 38 -15.42 -6.81 -8.52
N PHE A 39 -14.29 -7.50 -8.28
CA PHE A 39 -14.03 -8.24 -7.05
C PHE A 39 -14.04 -7.32 -5.81
N GLU A 40 -13.33 -6.18 -5.88
CA GLU A 40 -13.34 -5.20 -4.78
C GLU A 40 -14.74 -4.65 -4.52
N ALA A 41 -15.55 -4.42 -5.56
CA ALA A 41 -16.92 -3.95 -5.40
C ALA A 41 -17.82 -4.96 -4.66
N ILE A 42 -17.70 -6.26 -5.00
CA ILE A 42 -18.39 -7.34 -4.27
C ILE A 42 -17.90 -7.37 -2.82
N ARG A 43 -16.58 -7.33 -2.59
CA ARG A 43 -16.00 -7.34 -1.24
C ARG A 43 -16.54 -6.19 -0.38
N LEU A 44 -16.57 -4.98 -0.91
CA LEU A 44 -17.01 -3.80 -0.16
C LEU A 44 -18.52 -3.81 0.13
N ASN A 45 -19.35 -4.23 -0.81
CA ASN A 45 -20.80 -4.13 -0.66
C ASN A 45 -21.46 -5.41 -0.13
N ASP A 46 -21.02 -6.58 -0.58
CA ASP A 46 -21.68 -7.87 -0.32
C ASP A 46 -21.00 -8.66 0.81
N LEU A 47 -19.71 -8.40 1.09
CA LEU A 47 -18.98 -9.04 2.19
C LEU A 47 -18.81 -8.12 3.41
N GLU A 48 -18.46 -6.85 3.20
CA GLU A 48 -18.34 -5.84 4.27
C GLU A 48 -19.66 -5.10 4.58
N ASP A 49 -20.75 -5.44 3.89
CA ASP A 49 -22.09 -4.82 4.04
C ASP A 49 -22.08 -3.28 4.06
N MET A 50 -21.17 -2.65 3.29
CA MET A 50 -21.11 -1.19 3.26
C MET A 50 -22.17 -0.59 2.35
N GLU A 51 -22.66 0.56 2.79
CA GLU A 51 -23.49 1.45 2.00
C GLU A 51 -22.80 1.83 0.67
N GLN A 52 -23.55 1.75 -0.43
CA GLN A 52 -23.07 2.02 -1.80
C GLN A 52 -22.34 3.35 -1.93
N GLY A 53 -22.83 4.41 -1.27
CA GLY A 53 -22.20 5.72 -1.30
C GLY A 53 -20.79 5.72 -0.65
N LYS A 54 -20.61 4.98 0.44
CA LYS A 54 -19.32 4.85 1.14
C LYS A 54 -18.35 3.95 0.35
N ALA A 55 -18.86 2.85 -0.20
CA ALA A 55 -18.06 1.95 -1.03
C ALA A 55 -17.58 2.63 -2.32
N ALA A 56 -18.45 3.39 -3.00
CA ALA A 56 -18.09 4.20 -4.17
C ALA A 56 -16.99 5.23 -3.85
N LYS A 57 -17.11 5.92 -2.70
CA LYS A 57 -16.07 6.83 -2.21
C LYS A 57 -14.74 6.11 -1.95
N LYS A 58 -14.75 4.92 -1.33
CA LYS A 58 -13.53 4.11 -1.11
C LYS A 58 -12.83 3.75 -2.42
N MET A 59 -13.59 3.47 -3.48
CA MET A 59 -13.09 3.17 -4.83
C MET A 59 -12.82 4.41 -5.71
N SER A 60 -13.10 5.62 -5.21
CA SER A 60 -12.95 6.89 -5.95
C SER A 60 -13.75 6.93 -7.27
N ILE A 61 -14.98 6.41 -7.24
CA ILE A 61 -15.93 6.47 -8.36
C ILE A 61 -17.27 7.03 -7.91
N SER A 62 -18.12 7.44 -8.87
CA SER A 62 -19.48 7.86 -8.58
C SER A 62 -20.37 6.67 -8.18
N GLN A 63 -21.38 6.92 -7.34
CA GLN A 63 -22.33 5.89 -6.91
C GLN A 63 -23.05 5.18 -8.08
N PRO A 64 -23.50 5.86 -9.15
CA PRO A 64 -24.08 5.16 -10.31
C PRO A 64 -23.09 4.23 -11.01
N THR A 65 -21.80 4.61 -11.07
CA THR A 65 -20.75 3.76 -11.65
C THR A 65 -20.50 2.52 -10.80
N PHE A 66 -20.49 2.69 -9.47
CA PHE A 66 -20.36 1.60 -8.51
C PHE A 66 -21.54 0.61 -8.60
N ASN A 67 -22.77 1.12 -8.70
CA ASN A 67 -23.96 0.28 -8.84
C ASN A 67 -23.94 -0.54 -10.13
N ARG A 68 -23.51 0.06 -11.25
CA ARG A 68 -23.31 -0.67 -12.50
C ARG A 68 -22.22 -1.73 -12.36
N LEU A 69 -21.14 -1.41 -11.65
CA LEU A 69 -20.03 -2.34 -11.42
C LEU A 69 -20.47 -3.58 -10.65
N ILE A 70 -21.21 -3.39 -9.54
CA ILE A 70 -21.77 -4.49 -8.75
C ILE A 70 -22.72 -5.35 -9.58
N LYS A 71 -23.61 -4.73 -10.37
CA LYS A 71 -24.55 -5.49 -11.21
C LYS A 71 -23.81 -6.40 -12.20
N VAL A 72 -22.76 -5.90 -12.85
CA VAL A 72 -21.95 -6.70 -13.77
C VAL A 72 -21.19 -7.81 -13.02
N ALA A 73 -20.58 -7.47 -11.88
CA ALA A 73 -19.83 -8.42 -11.06
C ALA A 73 -20.72 -9.58 -10.57
N ARG A 74 -21.89 -9.27 -10.00
CA ARG A 74 -22.86 -10.28 -9.55
C ARG A 74 -23.37 -11.14 -10.70
N LYS A 75 -23.61 -10.56 -11.88
CA LYS A 75 -24.02 -11.32 -13.07
C LYS A 75 -22.97 -12.36 -13.46
N LYS A 76 -21.68 -11.98 -13.49
CA LYS A 76 -20.57 -12.89 -13.80
C LYS A 76 -20.44 -14.01 -12.76
N VAL A 77 -20.54 -13.67 -11.48
CA VAL A 77 -20.49 -14.67 -10.40
C VAL A 77 -21.68 -15.63 -10.50
N ALA A 78 -22.88 -15.12 -10.70
CA ALA A 78 -24.07 -15.94 -10.89
C ALA A 78 -23.94 -16.85 -12.12
N GLU A 79 -23.45 -16.33 -13.24
CA GLU A 79 -23.21 -17.12 -14.46
C GLU A 79 -22.22 -18.26 -14.20
N ALA A 80 -21.15 -17.99 -13.44
CA ALA A 80 -20.16 -19.01 -13.12
C ALA A 80 -20.71 -20.09 -12.19
N LEU A 81 -21.48 -19.70 -11.17
CA LEU A 81 -22.09 -20.64 -10.23
C LEU A 81 -23.18 -21.50 -10.90
N VAL A 82 -24.05 -20.90 -11.72
CA VAL A 82 -25.17 -21.59 -12.36
C VAL A 82 -24.69 -22.55 -13.46
N ASN A 83 -23.70 -22.13 -14.27
CA ASN A 83 -23.22 -22.94 -15.39
C ASN A 83 -22.00 -23.81 -15.04
N GLY A 84 -21.56 -23.83 -13.78
CA GLY A 84 -20.39 -24.59 -13.35
C GLY A 84 -19.07 -24.14 -14.00
N LYS A 85 -18.91 -22.84 -14.26
CA LYS A 85 -17.67 -22.27 -14.84
C LYS A 85 -16.65 -21.95 -13.74
N ALA A 86 -15.37 -21.97 -14.10
CA ALA A 86 -14.32 -21.43 -13.25
C ALA A 86 -14.37 -19.89 -13.23
N ILE A 87 -14.02 -19.28 -12.10
CA ILE A 87 -13.87 -17.83 -11.97
C ILE A 87 -12.40 -17.50 -11.93
N ARG A 88 -11.94 -16.70 -12.90
CA ARG A 88 -10.57 -16.16 -12.93
C ARG A 88 -10.60 -14.68 -12.60
N ILE A 89 -9.91 -14.27 -11.54
CA ILE A 89 -9.78 -12.87 -11.15
C ILE A 89 -8.57 -12.28 -11.88
N GLN A 90 -8.81 -11.45 -12.89
CA GLN A 90 -7.74 -10.84 -13.68
C GLN A 90 -8.16 -9.51 -14.29
N GLY A 91 -7.20 -8.60 -14.45
CA GLY A 91 -7.35 -7.37 -15.23
C GLY A 91 -8.20 -6.32 -14.54
N GLY A 92 -8.84 -5.47 -15.35
CA GLY A 92 -9.54 -4.27 -14.88
C GLY A 92 -8.65 -3.03 -14.91
N ASN A 93 -9.28 -1.86 -14.86
CA ASN A 93 -8.58 -0.57 -14.85
C ASN A 93 -8.56 0.00 -13.43
N TYR A 94 -7.58 -0.43 -12.64
CA TYR A 94 -7.47 -0.05 -11.24
C TYR A 94 -6.06 0.40 -10.83
N LYS A 95 -6.00 1.20 -9.77
CA LYS A 95 -4.79 1.54 -9.03
C LYS A 95 -4.89 0.96 -7.62
N MET A 96 -3.86 0.25 -7.20
CA MET A 96 -3.72 -0.15 -5.81
C MET A 96 -3.62 1.09 -4.92
N ALA A 97 -4.54 1.21 -3.96
CA ALA A 97 -4.45 2.20 -2.91
C ALA A 97 -3.31 1.77 -1.99
N GLN A 98 -2.12 2.35 -2.20
CA GLN A 98 -0.95 2.03 -1.39
C GLN A 98 -1.31 2.12 0.10
N PRO A 99 -0.92 1.12 0.92
CA PRO A 99 -0.92 1.33 2.37
C PRO A 99 -0.11 2.59 2.60
N ARG A 100 -0.65 3.52 3.37
CA ARG A 100 0.08 4.73 3.75
C ARG A 100 1.34 4.28 4.48
N ARG A 101 2.44 4.06 3.76
CA ARG A 101 3.80 4.15 4.32
C ARG A 101 3.77 5.46 5.06
N GLY A 102 3.89 5.38 6.39
CA GLY A 102 3.47 6.42 7.31
C GLY A 102 3.81 7.80 6.77
N ARG A 103 2.79 8.66 6.69
CA ARG A 103 3.07 10.09 6.83
C ARG A 103 3.65 10.22 8.23
N GLY A 104 4.98 10.15 8.34
CA GLY A 104 5.67 10.69 9.48
C GLY A 104 5.16 12.13 9.63
N MET A 105 4.39 12.36 10.68
CA MET A 105 4.22 13.70 11.21
C MET A 105 5.59 14.12 11.71
N GLY A 106 6.36 14.73 10.83
CA GLY A 106 7.69 15.26 11.11
C GLY A 106 7.92 16.44 10.18
N ARG A 107 7.38 17.59 10.56
CA ARG A 107 7.80 18.88 9.99
C ARG A 107 9.31 18.97 10.15
N GLY A 108 10.07 19.03 9.06
CA GLY A 108 11.51 19.21 9.16
C GLY A 108 12.23 19.03 7.84
N ARG A 109 12.50 20.16 7.18
CA ARG A 109 13.52 20.26 6.14
C ARG A 109 14.86 19.77 6.72
N GLY A 110 15.60 19.00 5.91
CA GLY A 110 17.02 18.65 6.00
C GLY A 110 17.74 18.73 7.35
N PHE A 111 18.24 17.59 7.83
CA PHE A 111 19.51 17.54 8.57
C PHE A 111 20.06 16.11 8.48
N ARG A 112 21.23 15.94 7.83
CA ARG A 112 22.09 14.78 8.08
C ARG A 112 22.18 14.62 9.59
N GLY A 113 21.89 13.42 10.09
CA GLY A 113 21.95 13.11 11.51
C GLY A 113 23.26 13.60 12.14
N PRO A 114 23.25 13.95 13.44
CA PRO A 114 24.45 14.41 14.12
C PRO A 114 25.58 13.40 13.93
N ALA A 115 26.81 13.89 13.72
CA ALA A 115 27.97 13.02 13.58
C ALA A 115 28.10 12.14 14.83
N ALA A 116 28.38 10.87 14.61
CA ALA A 116 28.26 9.82 15.62
C ALA A 116 29.26 9.97 16.78
N SER A 117 30.32 10.76 16.62
CA SER A 117 31.38 10.87 17.62
C SER A 117 32.10 12.22 17.64
N CYS A 118 32.61 12.57 18.83
CA CYS A 118 33.63 13.60 19.01
C CYS A 118 35.01 12.92 19.07
N VAL A 119 36.02 13.48 18.41
CA VAL A 119 37.39 12.96 18.35
C VAL A 119 38.36 13.99 18.92
N CYS A 120 39.33 13.54 19.71
CA CYS A 120 40.42 14.37 20.21
C CYS A 120 41.60 14.36 19.22
N THR A 121 42.11 15.54 18.86
CA THR A 121 43.26 15.67 17.92
C THR A 121 44.61 15.36 18.55
N SER A 122 44.74 15.47 19.87
CA SER A 122 46.03 15.26 20.56
C SER A 122 46.31 13.79 20.93
N CYS A 123 45.27 12.98 21.13
CA CYS A 123 45.43 11.58 21.56
C CYS A 123 44.50 10.59 20.84
N SER A 124 43.83 11.02 19.78
CA SER A 124 42.91 10.22 18.94
C SER A 124 41.77 9.54 19.70
N TYR A 125 41.45 10.01 20.92
CA TYR A 125 40.35 9.47 21.71
C TYR A 125 38.99 9.82 21.09
N GLN A 126 38.12 8.82 20.95
CA GLN A 126 36.77 8.96 20.38
C GLN A 126 35.71 8.77 21.46
N ALA A 127 34.75 9.68 21.53
CA ALA A 127 33.62 9.63 22.45
C ALA A 127 32.30 9.83 21.71
N ALA A 128 31.22 9.20 22.19
CA ALA A 128 29.88 9.43 21.65
C ALA A 128 29.46 10.89 21.87
N LYS A 129 28.93 11.53 20.82
CA LYS A 129 28.47 12.92 20.91
C LYS A 129 27.23 13.01 21.80
N LYS A 130 27.31 13.78 22.89
CA LYS A 130 26.12 14.11 23.70
C LYS A 130 25.18 15.04 22.92
N PRO A 131 23.87 14.75 22.84
CA PRO A 131 22.89 15.67 22.24
C PRO A 131 22.90 17.02 22.96
N GLY A 132 22.70 18.11 22.22
CA GLY A 132 22.66 19.47 22.80
C GLY A 132 24.01 20.10 23.16
N VAL A 133 25.10 19.34 23.23
CA VAL A 133 26.43 19.86 23.58
C VAL A 133 27.36 19.88 22.34
N PRO A 134 28.01 21.00 22.00
CA PRO A 134 29.05 21.07 20.97
C PRO A 134 30.31 20.27 21.38
N CYS A 135 30.95 19.57 20.45
CA CYS A 135 32.19 18.83 20.74
C CYS A 135 33.33 19.78 21.21
N SER A 136 33.33 21.03 20.75
CA SER A 136 34.33 22.05 21.14
C SER A 136 34.28 22.43 22.63
N THR A 137 33.15 22.20 23.30
CA THR A 137 32.99 22.44 24.74
C THR A 137 33.46 21.25 25.59
N LEU A 138 33.69 20.08 24.98
CA LEU A 138 34.13 18.88 25.69
C LEU A 138 35.66 18.80 25.74
N ALA A 139 36.20 18.58 26.94
CA ALA A 139 37.60 18.26 27.14
C ALA A 139 37.82 16.74 27.07
N CYS A 140 38.93 16.33 26.44
CA CYS A 140 39.29 14.92 26.37
C CYS A 140 39.62 14.37 27.78
N PRO A 141 39.06 13.22 28.21
CA PRO A 141 39.37 12.63 29.50
C PRO A 141 40.83 12.13 29.63
N LYS A 142 41.53 11.94 28.51
CA LYS A 142 42.93 11.46 28.51
C LYS A 142 43.96 12.58 28.55
N CYS A 143 43.76 13.65 27.78
CA CYS A 143 44.78 14.70 27.59
C CYS A 143 44.28 16.12 27.84
N LYS A 144 43.01 16.30 28.24
CA LYS A 144 42.36 17.59 28.52
C LYS A 144 42.27 18.57 27.33
N SER A 145 42.76 18.22 26.15
CA SER A 145 42.60 19.01 24.92
C SER A 145 41.12 19.10 24.48
N PRO A 146 40.71 20.19 23.82
CA PRO A 146 39.36 20.33 23.27
C PRO A 146 39.10 19.30 22.16
N MET A 147 37.87 18.79 22.10
CA MET A 147 37.46 17.78 21.12
C MET A 147 36.84 18.43 19.86
N ILE A 148 36.96 17.76 18.71
CA ILE A 148 36.35 18.17 17.44
C ILE A 148 35.30 17.15 16.98
N ARG A 149 34.45 17.55 16.05
CA ARG A 149 33.41 16.65 15.48
C ARG A 149 34.07 15.66 14.52
N GLY A 150 33.94 14.36 14.79
CA GLY A 150 34.34 13.31 13.85
C GLY A 150 33.46 13.32 12.61
N GLN A 151 33.99 12.90 11.46
CA GLN A 151 33.19 12.72 10.24
C GLN A 151 32.40 11.41 10.29
#